data_AF-A0A2M8N7Q9-F1
#
_entry.id   AF-A0A2M8N7Q9-F1
#
_cell.length_a   1.000
_cell.length_b   1.000
_cell.length_c   1.000
_cell.angle_alpha   90.00
_cell.angle_beta   90.00
_cell.angle_gamma   90.00
#
_symmetry.space_group_name_H-M   'P 1'
#
loop_
_entity.id
_entity.type
_entity.pdbx_description
1 polymer ?
#
loop_
_entity_poly.entity_id
_entity_poly.type
_entity_poly.pdbx_seq_one_letter_code
_entity_poly.pdbx_strand_id
1 'polypeptide(L)' 'MLRQNFSFTKRQLGYLLIGLGIIAFVGIISVDIIRAGGEGGIGPAQRIALALAGLLVLLGISLIPLGDRLA' A
#
# COMPACT_ATOMS: atom_id res chain seq x y z
N MET A 1 -9.32 30.49 4.62
CA MET A 1 -9.18 29.86 3.29
C MET A 1 -7.82 29.19 3.20
N LEU A 2 -7.74 27.88 3.39
CA LEU A 2 -6.50 27.12 3.15
C LEU A 2 -6.33 27.01 1.63
N ARG A 3 -5.27 27.61 1.07
CA ARG A 3 -4.90 27.43 -0.35
C ARG A 3 -4.54 25.96 -0.56
N GLN A 4 -5.42 25.23 -1.24
CA GLN A 4 -5.17 23.85 -1.63
C GLN A 4 -4.49 23.78 -2.99
N ASN A 5 -3.24 24.24 -3.05
CA ASN A 5 -2.37 23.92 -4.19
C ASN A 5 -1.81 22.51 -3.97
N PHE A 6 -2.66 21.48 -4.06
CA PHE A 6 -2.17 20.10 -4.07
C PHE A 6 -1.46 19.88 -5.39
N SER A 7 -0.14 19.69 -5.35
CA SER A 7 0.65 19.39 -6.55
C SER A 7 0.37 18.00 -7.11
N PHE A 8 -0.37 17.15 -6.38
CA PHE A 8 -0.74 15.79 -6.75
C PHE A 8 -2.26 15.59 -6.79
N THR A 9 -2.74 14.99 -7.89
CA THR A 9 -4.14 14.55 -8.04
C THR A 9 -4.44 13.35 -7.13
N LYS A 10 -5.71 13.15 -6.73
CA LYS A 10 -6.09 11.98 -5.90
C LYS A 10 -5.82 10.67 -6.64
N ARG A 11 -5.85 10.69 -7.98
CA ARG A 11 -5.44 9.57 -8.82
C ARG A 11 -3.94 9.24 -8.70
N GLN A 12 -3.07 10.24 -8.69
CA GLN A 12 -1.63 10.03 -8.47
C GLN A 12 -1.36 9.49 -7.06
N LEU A 13 -2.05 10.02 -6.05
CA LEU A 13 -2.01 9.46 -4.70
C LEU A 13 -2.49 7.99 -4.69
N GLY A 14 -3.57 7.68 -5.40
CA GLY A 14 -4.07 6.31 -5.55
C GLY A 14 -3.03 5.35 -6.11
N TYR A 15 -2.34 5.73 -7.19
CA TYR A 15 -1.25 4.93 -7.76
C TYR A 15 -0.06 4.76 -6.80
N LEU A 16 0.31 5.80 -6.06
CA LEU A 16 1.38 5.71 -5.07
C LEU A 16 1.04 4.71 -3.95
N LEU A 17 -0.19 4.75 -3.45
CA LEU A 17 -0.64 3.83 -2.40
C LEU A 17 -0.73 2.39 -2.89
N ILE A 18 -1.21 2.16 -4.11
CA ILE A 18 -1.20 0.83 -4.74
C ILE A 18 0.23 0.32 -4.86
N GLY A 19 1.14 1.14 -5.41
CA GLY A 19 2.53 0.77 -5.60
C GLY A 19 3.22 0.42 -4.27
N LEU A 20 3.04 1.25 -3.25
CA LEU A 20 3.64 1.02 -1.93
C LEU A 20 3.06 -0.24 -1.26
N GLY A 21 1.77 -0.50 -1.41
CA GLY A 21 1.13 -1.70 -0.86
C GLY A 21 1.62 -2.98 -1.55
N ILE A 22 1.77 -2.97 -2.88
CA ILE A 22 2.33 -4.10 -3.63
C ILE A 22 3.80 -4.33 -3.24
N ILE A 23 4.61 -3.27 -3.17
CA ILE A 23 6.02 -3.38 -2.78
C ILE A 23 6.15 -3.96 -1.37
N ALA A 24 5.33 -3.48 -0.42
CA ALA A 24 5.33 -3.99 0.94
C ALA A 24 4.93 -5.47 0.98
N PHE A 25 3.87 -5.86 0.26
CA PHE A 25 3.43 -7.26 0.19
C PHE A 25 4.52 -8.17 -0.38
N VAL A 26 5.09 -7.82 -1.54
CA VAL A 26 6.16 -8.59 -2.18
C VAL A 26 7.40 -8.65 -1.29
N GLY A 27 7.77 -7.54 -0.64
CA GLY A 27 8.89 -7.49 0.29
C GLY A 27 8.73 -8.44 1.47
N ILE A 28 7.54 -8.49 2.09
CA ILE A 28 7.28 -9.39 3.23
C ILE A 28 7.35 -10.86 2.80
N ILE A 29 6.73 -11.22 1.66
CA ILE A 29 6.81 -12.59 1.13
C ILE A 29 8.25 -12.95 0.76
N SER A 30 9.01 -12.02 0.19
CA SER A 30 10.41 -12.25 -0.17
C SER A 30 11.27 -12.54 1.07
N VAL A 31 11.05 -11.83 2.18
CA VAL A 31 11.74 -12.08 3.45
C VAL A 31 11.44 -13.49 3.97
N ASP A 32 10.19 -13.97 3.84
CA ASP A 32 9.81 -15.32 4.24
C ASP A 32 10.53 -16.39 3.39
N ILE A 33 10.56 -16.21 2.06
CA ILE A 33 11.27 -17.10 1.12
C ILE A 33 12.78 -17.18 1.46
N ILE A 34 13.42 -16.04 1.73
CA ILE A 34 14.85 -15.99 2.08
C ILE A 34 15.11 -16.70 3.42
N ARG A 35 14.18 -16.60 4.37
CA ARG A 35 14.28 -17.20 5.71
C ARG A 35 13.83 -18.66 5.78
N ALA A 36 13.34 -19.25 4.69
CA ALA A 36 12.76 -20.59 4.65
C ALA A 36 13.71 -21.73 5.12
N GLY A 37 14.98 -21.45 5.40
CA GLY A 37 15.93 -22.38 6.04
C GLY A 37 15.94 -22.42 7.58
N GLY A 38 15.10 -21.63 8.28
CA GLY A 38 15.03 -21.57 9.76
C GLY A 38 13.64 -21.94 10.35
N GLU A 39 13.29 -21.39 11.53
CA GLU A 39 11.91 -21.36 12.06
C GLU A 39 11.02 -20.52 11.12
N GLY A 40 10.65 -21.12 9.99
CA GLY A 40 9.97 -20.45 8.88
C GLY A 40 8.49 -20.20 9.15
N GLY A 41 7.95 -19.15 8.51
CA GLY A 41 6.53 -18.84 8.51
C GLY A 41 6.22 -17.37 8.80
N ILE A 42 5.03 -16.96 8.37
CA ILE A 42 4.55 -15.58 8.52
C ILE A 42 4.18 -15.30 9.98
N GLY A 43 5.08 -14.59 10.68
CA GLY A 43 4.90 -14.19 12.08
C GLY A 43 3.76 -13.18 12.29
N PRO A 44 3.28 -12.97 13.54
CA PRO A 44 2.15 -12.10 13.83
C PRO A 44 2.30 -10.67 13.26
N ALA A 45 3.48 -10.09 13.37
CA ALA A 45 3.77 -8.76 12.82
C ALA A 45 3.71 -8.73 11.28
N GLN A 46 4.19 -9.77 10.60
CA GLN A 46 4.11 -9.87 9.14
C GLN A 46 2.66 -10.04 8.67
N ARG A 47 1.83 -10.78 9.40
CA ARG A 47 0.39 -10.91 9.08
C ARG A 47 -0.32 -9.55 9.13
N ILE A 48 -0.06 -8.77 10.18
CA ILE A 48 -0.61 -7.41 10.31
C ILE A 48 -0.09 -6.53 9.18
N ALA A 49 1.21 -6.59 8.88
CA ALA A 49 1.81 -5.81 7.79
C ALA A 49 1.23 -6.18 6.41
N LEU A 50 0.97 -7.46 6.15
CA LEU A 50 0.30 -7.92 4.93
C LEU A 50 -1.15 -7.42 4.85
N ALA A 51 -1.88 -7.44 5.97
CA ALA A 51 -3.24 -6.90 6.02
C ALA A 51 -3.25 -5.38 5.75
N LEU A 52 -2.32 -4.63 6.36
CA LEU A 52 -2.16 -3.20 6.12
C LEU A 52 -1.74 -2.90 4.69
N ALA A 53 -0.85 -3.70 4.10
CA ALA A 53 -0.47 -3.58 2.70
C ALA A 53 -1.69 -3.77 1.78
N GLY A 54 -2.53 -4.77 2.05
CA GLY A 54 -3.79 -4.98 1.34
C GLY A 54 -4.76 -3.80 1.47
N LEU A 55 -4.94 -3.28 2.69
CA LEU A 55 -5.75 -2.08 2.94
C LEU A 55 -5.22 -0.85 2.20
N LEU A 56 -3.91 -0.69 2.12
CA LEU A 56 -3.28 0.41 1.39
C LEU A 56 -3.59 0.33 -0.11
N VAL A 57 -3.55 -0.87 -0.69
CA VAL A 57 -3.95 -1.11 -2.08
C VAL A 57 -5.43 -0.79 -2.29
N LEU A 58 -6.31 -1.26 -1.41
CA LEU A 58 -7.75 -0.98 -1.50
C LEU A 58 -8.05 0.52 -1.39
N LEU A 59 -7.35 1.22 -0.50
CA LEU A 59 -7.46 2.68 -0.35
C LEU A 59 -6.92 3.39 -1.60
N GLY A 60 -5.82 2.93 -2.18
CA GLY A 60 -5.32 3.48 -3.43
C GLY A 60 -6.29 3.27 -4.60
N ILE A 61 -6.90 2.08 -4.72
CA ILE A 61 -7.93 1.77 -5.72
C ILE A 61 -9.15 2.69 -5.56
N SER A 62 -9.61 2.91 -4.34
CA SER A 62 -10.77 3.77 -4.09
C SER A 62 -10.53 5.24 -4.47
N LEU A 63 -9.27 5.69 -4.51
CA LEU A 63 -8.91 7.05 -4.93
C LEU A 63 -8.79 7.24 -6.44
N ILE A 64 -8.60 6.18 -7.22
CA ILE A 64 -8.54 6.25 -8.70
C ILE A 64 -9.81 6.89 -9.31
N PRO A 65 -11.05 6.46 -8.95
CA PRO A 65 -12.27 7.03 -9.50
C PRO A 65 -12.56 8.46 -9.02
N LEU A 66 -12.04 8.86 -7.84
CA LEU A 66 -12.18 10.23 -7.34
C LEU A 66 -11.43 11.24 -8.22
N GLY A 67 -10.36 10.81 -8.90
CA GLY A 67 -9.69 11.63 -9.92
C GLY A 67 -9.19 12.96 -9.37
N ASP A 68 -9.45 14.04 -10.10
CA ASP A 68 -9.18 15.42 -9.65
C ASP A 68 -10.47 16.20 -9.40
N ARG A 69 -11.55 15.49 -9.04
CA ARG A 69 -12.79 16.15 -8.69
C ARG A 69 -12.60 16.81 -7.33
N LEU A 70 -12.70 18.13 -7.32
CA LEU A 70 -12.95 18.91 -6.10
C LEU A 70 -14.31 18.43 -5.58
N ALA A 71 -14.33 17.92 -4.34
CA ALA A 71 -15.56 17.78 -3.60
C ALA A 71 -16.06 19.18 -3.20
#